data_AF-A0A699TBK5-F1
#
_entry.id   AF-A0A699TBK5-F1
#
_cell.length_a   1.000
_cell.length_b   1.000
_cell.length_c   1.000
_cell.angle_alpha   90.00
_cell.angle_beta   90.00
_cell.angle_gamma   90.00
#
_symmetry.space_group_name_H-M   'P 1'
#
loop_
_entity.id
_entity.type
_entity.pdbx_description
1 polymer ?
#
loop_
_entity_poly.entity_id
_entity_poly.type
_entity_poly.pdbx_seq_one_letter_code
_entity_poly.pdbx_strand_id
1 'polypeptide(L)'
;MIDSLDKSNETVAKYLQEYQQFASDLSLEKKIELISDLVKYQEHHTKVYKFQSQQRKPMSKKQKREYYMAVIKSNLGWRFKDLKGMSFEEIEARFAQVWKRIEDFTPMGSKEEAERANRKGIILEKEQVKKQKSSEEAPESKTPT
;
A
#
# COMPACT_ATOMS: atom_id res chain seq x y z
N MET A 1 4.59 32.31 -15.28
CA MET A 1 4.15 31.08 -16.00
C MET A 1 5.31 30.22 -16.47
N ILE A 2 6.44 30.80 -16.90
CA ILE A 2 7.64 30.03 -17.31
C ILE A 2 8.38 29.44 -16.10
N ASP A 3 8.60 30.21 -15.04
CA ASP A 3 9.30 29.74 -13.82
C ASP A 3 8.62 28.58 -13.08
N SER A 4 7.30 28.43 -13.24
CA SER A 4 6.54 27.30 -12.68
C SER A 4 6.74 26.01 -13.48
N LEU A 5 6.98 26.14 -14.80
CA LEU A 5 7.22 25.01 -15.67
C LEU A 5 8.62 24.43 -15.42
N ASP A 6 9.63 25.28 -15.26
CA ASP A 6 11.00 24.85 -14.93
C ASP A 6 11.09 24.13 -13.59
N LYS A 7 10.42 24.66 -12.54
CA LYS A 7 10.33 23.97 -11.23
C LYS A 7 9.66 22.61 -11.32
N SER A 8 8.62 22.48 -12.14
CA SER A 8 7.94 21.19 -12.35
C SER A 8 8.84 20.20 -13.09
N ASN A 9 9.59 20.67 -14.09
CA ASN A 9 10.54 19.85 -14.85
C ASN A 9 11.72 19.40 -13.99
N GLU A 10 12.26 20.28 -13.15
CA GLU A 10 13.32 19.96 -12.19
C GLU A 10 12.85 18.91 -11.17
N THR A 11 11.60 19.03 -10.69
CA THR A 11 10.98 18.06 -9.80
C THR A 11 10.82 16.69 -10.48
N VAL A 12 10.34 16.67 -11.72
CA VAL A 12 10.20 15.43 -12.50
C VAL A 12 11.56 14.77 -12.75
N ALA A 13 12.58 15.54 -13.09
CA ALA A 13 13.94 15.04 -13.30
C ALA A 13 14.51 14.41 -12.02
N LYS A 14 14.28 15.06 -10.86
CA LYS A 14 14.72 14.53 -9.57
C LYS A 14 14.04 13.20 -9.23
N TYR A 15 12.72 13.10 -9.39
CA TYR A 15 11.99 11.85 -9.20
C TYR A 15 12.48 10.74 -10.16
N LEU A 16 12.80 11.09 -11.42
CA LEU A 16 13.31 10.13 -12.40
C LEU A 16 14.69 9.59 -12.00
N GLN A 17 15.57 10.46 -11.51
CA GLN A 17 16.89 10.09 -11.04
C GLN A 17 16.83 9.22 -9.77
N GLU A 18 15.99 9.59 -8.80
CA GLU A 18 15.75 8.79 -7.59
C GLU A 18 15.24 7.39 -7.95
N TYR A 19 14.34 7.28 -8.94
CA TYR A 19 13.84 6.00 -9.42
C TYR A 19 14.92 5.16 -10.11
N GLN A 20 15.77 5.77 -10.94
CA GLN A 20 16.90 5.08 -11.58
C GLN A 20 17.93 4.58 -10.56
N GLN A 21 18.23 5.38 -9.53
CA GLN A 21 19.15 5.01 -8.45
C GLN A 21 18.57 3.82 -7.66
N PHE A 22 17.31 3.91 -7.24
CA PHE A 22 16.60 2.85 -6.54
C PHE A 22 16.53 1.54 -7.35
N ALA A 23 16.26 1.66 -8.66
CA ALA A 23 16.26 0.52 -9.55
C ALA A 23 17.65 -0.10 -9.71
N SER A 24 18.73 0.68 -9.60
CA SER A 24 20.11 0.20 -9.71
C SER A 24 20.56 -0.51 -8.43
N ASP A 25 20.12 -0.05 -7.26
CA ASP A 25 20.48 -0.60 -5.95
C ASP A 25 19.75 -1.92 -5.60
N LEU A 26 18.67 -2.23 -6.30
CA LEU A 26 17.94 -3.48 -6.12
C LEU A 26 18.64 -4.65 -6.82
N SER A 27 18.96 -5.70 -6.05
CA SER A 27 19.40 -6.99 -6.59
C SER A 27 18.30 -7.61 -7.48
N LEU A 28 18.71 -8.46 -8.43
CA LEU A 28 17.79 -9.11 -9.35
C LEU A 28 16.69 -9.91 -8.61
N GLU A 29 17.05 -10.58 -7.52
CA GLU A 29 16.12 -11.32 -6.66
C GLU A 29 15.04 -10.41 -6.05
N LYS A 30 15.43 -9.26 -5.50
CA LYS A 30 14.49 -8.27 -4.94
C LYS A 30 13.59 -7.66 -6.00
N LYS A 31 14.08 -7.49 -7.24
CA LYS A 31 13.24 -7.02 -8.36
C LYS A 31 12.17 -8.04 -8.73
N ILE A 32 12.55 -9.32 -8.80
CA ILE A 32 11.62 -10.41 -9.11
C ILE A 32 10.55 -10.53 -8.01
N GLU A 33 10.96 -10.44 -6.73
CA GLU A 33 10.06 -10.44 -5.59
C GLU A 33 9.07 -9.25 -5.63
N LEU A 34 9.57 -8.05 -5.89
CA LEU A 34 8.74 -6.84 -6.02
C LEU A 34 7.72 -6.97 -7.17
N ILE A 35 8.12 -7.49 -8.33
CA ILE A 35 7.21 -7.73 -9.46
C ILE A 35 6.13 -8.74 -9.06
N SER A 36 6.50 -9.82 -8.38
CA SER A 36 5.54 -10.83 -7.89
C SER A 36 4.50 -10.21 -6.96
N ASP A 37 4.93 -9.37 -6.03
CA ASP A 37 4.05 -8.73 -5.06
C ASP A 37 3.16 -7.65 -5.70
N LEU A 38 3.68 -6.90 -6.67
CA LEU A 38 2.89 -5.95 -7.47
C LEU A 38 1.79 -6.66 -8.27
N VAL A 39 2.10 -7.81 -8.89
CA VAL A 39 1.10 -8.62 -9.61
C VAL A 39 0.03 -9.13 -8.65
N LYS A 40 0.41 -9.68 -7.49
CA LYS A 40 -0.56 -10.13 -6.45
C LYS A 40 -1.44 -8.99 -5.97
N TYR A 41 -0.88 -7.80 -5.76
CA TYR A 41 -1.64 -6.61 -5.37
C TYR A 41 -2.67 -6.21 -6.42
N GLN A 42 -2.28 -6.17 -7.69
CA GLN A 42 -3.19 -5.81 -8.78
C GLN A 42 -4.36 -6.81 -8.89
N GLU A 43 -4.07 -8.11 -8.79
CA GLU A 43 -5.10 -9.15 -8.77
C GLU A 43 -6.06 -8.97 -7.59
N HIS A 44 -5.53 -8.68 -6.41
CA HIS A 44 -6.30 -8.44 -5.21
C HIS A 44 -7.20 -7.20 -5.34
N HIS A 45 -6.65 -6.07 -5.76
CA HIS A 45 -7.39 -4.83 -5.99
C HIS A 45 -8.53 -5.04 -7.00
N THR A 46 -8.27 -5.76 -8.08
CA THR A 46 -9.29 -6.10 -9.09
C THR A 46 -10.42 -6.96 -8.50
N LYS A 47 -10.09 -7.93 -7.63
CA LYS A 47 -11.09 -8.75 -6.93
C LYS A 47 -11.96 -7.88 -6.01
N VAL A 48 -11.37 -7.03 -5.17
CA VAL A 48 -12.09 -6.10 -4.28
C VAL A 48 -13.05 -5.21 -5.07
N TYR A 49 -12.56 -4.58 -6.14
CA TYR A 49 -13.37 -3.71 -6.99
C TYR A 49 -14.57 -4.45 -7.61
N LYS A 50 -14.36 -5.67 -8.13
CA LYS A 50 -15.44 -6.52 -8.67
C LYS A 50 -16.50 -6.84 -7.61
N PHE A 51 -16.09 -7.16 -6.38
CA PHE A 51 -17.02 -7.48 -5.30
C PHE A 51 -17.82 -6.26 -4.84
N GLN A 52 -17.19 -5.09 -4.68
CA GLN A 52 -17.89 -3.84 -4.38
C GLN A 52 -18.93 -3.50 -5.44
N SER A 53 -18.59 -3.68 -6.73
CA SER A 53 -19.52 -3.50 -7.84
C SER A 53 -20.71 -4.47 -7.76
N GLN A 54 -20.48 -5.73 -7.39
CA GLN A 54 -21.55 -6.71 -7.19
C GLN A 54 -22.47 -6.36 -6.01
N GLN A 55 -21.94 -5.81 -4.92
CA GLN A 55 -22.75 -5.37 -3.77
C GLN A 55 -23.69 -4.20 -4.09
N ARG A 56 -23.31 -3.32 -5.03
CA ARG A 56 -24.13 -2.17 -5.45
C ARG A 56 -25.36 -2.56 -6.27
N LYS A 57 -25.42 -3.81 -6.76
CA LYS A 57 -26.58 -4.29 -7.51
C LYS A 57 -27.73 -4.60 -6.54
N PRO A 58 -28.97 -4.16 -6.84
CA PRO A 58 -30.13 -4.60 -6.08
C PRO A 58 -30.26 -6.13 -6.22
N MET A 59 -30.14 -6.83 -5.10
CA MET A 59 -30.24 -8.30 -5.01
C MET A 59 -31.30 -8.70 -3.99
N SER A 60 -32.10 -9.70 -4.33
CA SER A 60 -33.02 -10.33 -3.37
C SER A 60 -32.26 -10.99 -2.21
N LYS A 61 -32.93 -11.22 -1.07
CA LYS A 61 -32.33 -11.89 0.11
C LYS A 61 -31.73 -13.26 -0.25
N LYS A 62 -32.38 -14.00 -1.15
CA LYS A 62 -31.90 -15.30 -1.66
C LYS A 62 -30.59 -15.16 -2.46
N GLN A 63 -30.54 -14.21 -3.40
CA GLN A 63 -29.33 -13.96 -4.20
C GLN A 63 -28.15 -13.48 -3.34
N LYS A 64 -28.41 -12.58 -2.37
CA LYS A 64 -27.38 -12.16 -1.41
C LYS A 64 -26.82 -13.34 -0.62
N ARG A 65 -27.70 -14.24 -0.14
CA ARG A 65 -27.30 -15.46 0.58
C ARG A 65 -26.41 -16.35 -0.28
N GLU A 66 -26.80 -16.60 -1.53
CA GLU A 66 -26.03 -17.42 -2.48
C GLU A 66 -24.65 -16.81 -2.76
N TYR A 67 -24.61 -15.50 -2.98
CA TYR A 67 -23.36 -14.76 -3.18
C TYR A 67 -22.44 -14.83 -1.95
N TYR A 68 -22.95 -14.54 -0.74
CA TYR A 68 -22.15 -14.61 0.49
C TYR A 68 -21.59 -16.01 0.72
N MET A 69 -22.41 -17.06 0.51
CA MET A 69 -21.91 -18.43 0.59
C MET A 69 -20.81 -18.72 -0.42
N ALA A 70 -20.90 -18.22 -1.66
CA ALA A 70 -19.86 -18.40 -2.67
C ALA A 70 -18.52 -17.76 -2.24
N VAL A 71 -18.57 -16.53 -1.73
CA VAL A 71 -17.38 -15.82 -1.22
C VAL A 71 -16.78 -16.51 0.00
N ILE A 72 -17.61 -16.96 0.94
CA ILE A 72 -17.12 -17.67 2.14
C ILE A 72 -16.43 -18.99 1.75
N LYS A 73 -17.03 -19.77 0.83
CA LYS A 73 -16.44 -21.03 0.35
C LYS A 73 -15.07 -20.83 -0.27
N SER A 74 -14.93 -19.82 -1.15
CA SER A 74 -13.68 -19.59 -1.86
C SER A 74 -12.53 -19.13 -0.96
N ASN A 75 -12.83 -18.48 0.18
CA ASN A 75 -11.83 -17.89 1.06
C ASN A 75 -11.50 -18.74 2.29
N LEU A 76 -12.48 -19.47 2.84
CA LEU A 76 -12.28 -20.28 4.05
C LEU A 76 -12.10 -21.78 3.75
N GLY A 77 -12.26 -22.21 2.50
CA GLY A 77 -12.20 -23.65 2.14
C GLY A 77 -13.44 -24.44 2.58
N TRP A 78 -14.54 -23.75 2.89
CA TRP A 78 -15.78 -24.37 3.37
C TRP A 78 -16.53 -25.04 2.22
N ARG A 79 -17.30 -26.09 2.53
CA ARG A 79 -18.18 -26.75 1.58
C ARG A 79 -19.60 -26.23 1.72
N PHE A 80 -20.43 -26.50 0.72
CA PHE A 80 -21.83 -26.12 0.75
C PHE A 80 -22.58 -26.72 1.95
N LYS A 81 -22.26 -27.96 2.32
CA LYS A 81 -22.89 -28.66 3.44
C LYS A 81 -22.67 -27.93 4.78
N ASP A 82 -21.52 -27.28 4.94
CA ASP A 82 -21.14 -26.59 6.17
C ASP A 82 -21.92 -25.28 6.34
N LEU A 83 -22.35 -24.67 5.23
CA LEU A 83 -23.16 -23.43 5.20
C LEU A 83 -24.67 -23.73 5.04
N LYS A 84 -25.03 -24.99 4.77
CA LYS A 84 -26.41 -25.41 4.53
C LYS A 84 -27.08 -25.62 5.89
N GLY A 85 -28.04 -24.77 6.22
CA GLY A 85 -28.74 -24.78 7.50
C GLY A 85 -28.43 -23.57 8.39
N MET A 86 -27.36 -22.82 8.10
CA MET A 86 -27.12 -21.54 8.76
C MET A 86 -28.20 -20.52 8.41
N SER A 87 -28.54 -19.71 9.40
CA SER A 87 -29.34 -18.50 9.26
C SER A 87 -28.66 -17.50 8.31
N PHE A 88 -29.43 -16.54 7.82
CA PHE A 88 -28.87 -15.52 6.93
C PHE A 88 -27.88 -14.62 7.68
N GLU A 89 -28.18 -14.35 8.95
CA GLU A 89 -27.43 -13.49 9.86
C GLU A 89 -26.06 -14.10 10.20
N GLU A 90 -25.98 -15.42 10.42
CA GLU A 90 -24.70 -16.13 10.59
C GLU A 90 -23.83 -16.07 9.33
N ILE A 91 -24.45 -16.24 8.15
CA ILE A 91 -23.77 -16.14 6.85
C ILE A 91 -23.26 -14.72 6.64
N GLU A 92 -24.05 -13.70 6.98
CA GLU A 92 -23.67 -12.30 6.87
C GLU A 92 -22.49 -11.94 7.80
N ALA A 93 -22.51 -12.41 9.05
CA ALA A 93 -21.41 -12.21 9.99
C ALA A 93 -20.10 -12.88 9.49
N ARG A 94 -20.19 -14.10 8.97
CA ARG A 94 -19.04 -14.82 8.37
C ARG A 94 -18.53 -14.10 7.13
N PHE A 95 -19.44 -13.60 6.29
CA PHE A 95 -19.07 -12.81 5.12
C PHE A 95 -18.33 -11.53 5.56
N ALA A 96 -18.82 -10.80 6.57
CA ALA A 96 -18.14 -9.61 7.08
C ALA A 96 -16.73 -9.91 7.60
N GLN A 97 -16.53 -11.05 8.27
CA GLN A 97 -15.21 -11.50 8.70
C GLN A 97 -14.26 -11.77 7.53
N VAL A 98 -14.74 -12.49 6.51
CA VAL A 98 -13.97 -12.74 5.28
C VAL A 98 -13.68 -11.44 4.54
N TRP A 99 -14.68 -10.55 4.45
CA TRP A 99 -14.57 -9.26 3.79
C TRP A 99 -13.53 -8.38 4.47
N LYS A 100 -13.55 -8.29 5.79
CA LYS A 100 -12.53 -7.57 6.56
C LYS A 100 -11.13 -8.08 6.26
N ARG A 101 -10.92 -9.41 6.16
CA ARG A 101 -9.61 -9.98 5.80
C ARG A 101 -9.18 -9.63 4.38
N ILE A 102 -10.13 -9.54 3.45
CA ILE A 102 -9.88 -9.12 2.07
C ILE A 102 -9.53 -7.63 2.06
N GLU A 103 -10.27 -6.78 2.77
CA GLU A 103 -10.04 -5.34 2.84
C GLU A 103 -8.73 -4.98 3.54
N ASP A 104 -8.42 -5.68 4.64
CA ASP A 104 -7.18 -5.55 5.42
C ASP A 104 -5.96 -6.21 4.74
N PHE A 105 -6.12 -6.81 3.54
CA PHE A 105 -4.99 -7.37 2.80
C PHE A 105 -4.13 -6.24 2.24
N THR A 106 -3.21 -5.76 3.07
CA THR A 106 -2.03 -5.00 2.68
C THR A 106 -1.01 -6.02 2.18
N PRO A 107 -0.65 -6.04 0.87
CA PRO A 107 0.50 -6.84 0.45
C PRO A 107 1.68 -6.42 1.31
N MET A 108 2.42 -7.40 1.83
CA MET A 108 3.61 -7.18 2.66
C MET A 108 4.68 -6.34 1.91
N GLY A 109 4.59 -6.24 0.58
CA GLY A 109 5.41 -5.36 -0.27
C GLY A 109 4.71 -4.09 -0.78
N SER A 110 3.52 -3.74 -0.28
CA SER A 110 2.82 -2.55 -0.76
C SER A 110 3.43 -1.27 -0.18
N LYS A 111 3.59 -0.32 -1.10
CA LYS A 111 4.06 1.07 -1.01
C LYS A 111 3.99 1.75 0.36
N GLU A 112 3.05 1.43 1.25
CA GLU A 112 2.89 2.07 2.55
C GLU A 112 3.98 1.72 3.58
N GLU A 113 4.63 0.54 3.51
CA GLU A 113 5.78 0.23 4.36
C GLU A 113 7.07 0.91 3.85
N ALA A 114 7.29 0.91 2.53
CA ALA A 114 8.39 1.63 1.88
C ALA A 114 8.22 3.15 1.97
N GLU A 115 7.00 3.68 1.83
CA GLU A 115 6.69 5.11 1.94
C GLU A 115 6.69 5.57 3.41
N ARG A 116 6.29 4.72 4.38
CA ARG A 116 6.48 4.98 5.83
C ARG A 116 7.96 4.94 6.22
N ALA A 117 8.75 4.01 5.66
CA ALA A 117 10.20 3.96 5.87
C ALA A 117 10.90 5.17 5.24
N ASN A 118 10.52 5.58 4.03
CA ASN A 118 11.06 6.75 3.33
C ASN A 118 10.66 8.06 4.03
N ARG A 119 9.44 8.21 4.55
CA ARG A 119 9.04 9.37 5.37
C ARG A 119 9.77 9.41 6.70
N LYS A 120 9.97 8.27 7.37
CA LYS A 120 10.74 8.18 8.62
C LYS A 120 12.23 8.48 8.39
N GLY A 121 12.83 8.01 7.30
CA GLY A 121 14.21 8.31 6.91
C GLY A 121 14.42 9.80 6.65
N ILE A 122 13.56 10.42 5.84
CA ILE A 122 13.66 11.85 5.48
C ILE A 122 13.42 12.79 6.69
N ILE A 123 12.54 12.43 7.63
CA ILE A 123 12.32 13.20 8.87
C ILE A 123 13.54 13.08 9.80
N LEU A 124 14.09 11.87 9.95
CA LEU A 124 15.28 11.62 10.76
C LEU A 124 16.51 12.36 10.20
N GLU A 125 16.67 12.41 8.88
CA GLU A 125 17.77 13.08 8.18
C GLU A 125 17.66 14.60 8.27
N LYS A 126 16.44 15.17 8.12
CA LYS A 126 16.20 16.60 8.37
C LYS A 126 16.45 17.01 9.83
N GLU A 127 16.14 16.14 10.81
CA GLU A 127 16.42 16.40 12.22
C GLU A 127 17.93 16.36 12.53
N GLN A 128 18.68 15.45 11.90
CA GLN A 128 20.15 15.39 12.01
C GLN A 128 20.84 16.58 11.35
N VAL A 129 20.40 17.01 10.16
CA VAL A 129 20.93 18.20 9.46
C VAL A 129 20.67 19.48 10.25
N LYS A 130 19.53 19.58 10.94
CA LYS A 130 19.23 20.73 11.81
C LYS A 130 20.07 20.72 13.10
N LYS A 131 20.41 19.53 13.63
CA LYS A 131 21.31 19.37 14.79
C LYS A 131 22.78 19.67 14.44
N GLN A 132 23.25 19.30 13.24
CA GLN A 132 24.61 19.63 12.78
C GLN A 132 24.81 21.12 12.47
N LYS A 133 23.83 21.80 11.85
CA LYS A 133 23.92 23.25 11.57
C LYS A 133 23.96 24.14 12.82
N SER A 134 23.66 23.60 14.01
CA SER A 134 23.73 24.34 15.28
C SER A 134 25.09 24.23 15.97
N SER A 135 26.02 23.36 15.51
CA SER A 135 27.33 23.18 16.16
C SER A 135 28.50 23.82 15.42
N GLU A 136 28.24 24.48 14.28
CA GLU A 136 29.24 25.10 13.42
C GLU A 136 29.03 26.61 13.33
N GLU A 137 28.74 27.25 14.45
CA GLU A 137 28.84 28.70 14.59
C GLU A 137 29.40 29.03 15.98
N ALA A 138 30.74 29.02 16.08
CA ALA A 138 31.49 29.71 17.12
C ALA A 138 32.75 30.35 16.47
N PRO A 139 33.11 31.60 16.81
CA PRO A 139 33.81 32.50 15.89
C PRO A 139 35.34 32.37 15.96
N GLU A 140 35.99 32.42 14.80
CA GLU A 140 37.44 32.53 14.69
C GLU A 140 37.95 33.86 15.31
N SER A 141 38.66 33.73 16.43
CA SER A 141 39.43 34.81 17.04
C SER A 141 40.73 35.04 16.26
N LYS A 142 40.87 36.23 15.68
CA LYS A 142 42.08 36.71 15.01
C LYS A 142 43.24 36.87 16.00
N THR A 143 44.44 36.39 15.64
CA THR A 143 45.70 36.67 16.33
C THR A 143 46.42 37.86 15.69
N PRO A 144 46.95 38.83 16.46
CA PRO A 144 47.84 39.87 15.94
C PRO A 144 49.31 39.59 16.32
N THR A 145 50.25 39.87 15.43
CA THR A 145 51.62 40.28 15.77
C THR A 145 52.13 41.20 14.68
#